data_AF-A0A699TVE8-F1
#
_entry.id   AF-A0A699TVE8-F1
#
_cell.length_a   1.000
_cell.length_b   1.000
_cell.length_c   1.000
_cell.angle_alpha   90.00
_cell.angle_beta   90.00
_cell.angle_gamma   90.00
#
_symmetry.space_group_name_H-M   'P 1'
#
loop_
_entity.id
_entity.type
_entity.pdbx_description
1 polymer ?
#
loop_
_entity_poly.entity_id
_entity_poly.type
_entity_poly.pdbx_seq_one_letter_code
_entity_poly.pdbx_strand_id
1 'polypeptide(L)'
;ISFKIRFADALILIPKFASTLKSLIGNKENLSEMARNPLNEHCSAVLLKKLHEKLGDLGKFLIPCDFPGMAKCLALADLGASINLMPYSVWKKLSQPELTPTCMTLELADRSISRPVGVAEDVYVKVGSFHFLTDFIVVDFDADHFLRPKEL
;
A
#
# COMPACT_ATOMS: atom_id res chain seq x y z
N ILE A 1 -5.37 21.04 -0.75
CA ILE A 1 -6.57 20.94 -1.62
C ILE A 1 -7.42 19.79 -1.08
N SER A 2 -8.54 20.10 -0.42
CA SER A 2 -9.51 19.10 0.06
C SER A 2 -10.55 18.90 -1.04
N PHE A 3 -10.63 17.69 -1.62
CA PHE A 3 -11.72 17.35 -2.52
C PHE A 3 -12.95 17.04 -1.67
N LYS A 4 -13.72 18.08 -1.33
CA LYS A 4 -15.07 17.91 -0.78
C LYS A 4 -16.01 17.55 -1.93
N ILE A 5 -16.10 16.27 -2.25
CA ILE A 5 -17.23 15.76 -3.04
C ILE A 5 -18.45 15.92 -2.13
N ARG A 6 -19.44 16.71 -2.55
CA ARG A 6 -20.67 16.87 -1.77
C ARG A 6 -21.39 15.53 -1.73
N PHE A 7 -22.06 15.23 -0.63
CA PHE A 7 -22.80 13.97 -0.47
C PHE A 7 -23.75 13.68 -1.65
N ALA A 8 -24.38 14.72 -2.22
CA ALA A 8 -25.21 14.62 -3.43
C ALA A 8 -24.43 14.16 -4.67
N ASP A 9 -23.19 14.63 -4.85
CA ASP A 9 -22.33 14.24 -5.98
C ASP A 9 -21.86 12.78 -5.82
N ALA A 10 -21.63 12.33 -4.59
CA ALA A 10 -21.34 10.92 -4.28
C ALA A 10 -22.56 10.01 -4.55
N LEU A 11 -23.76 10.46 -4.20
CA LEU A 11 -25.01 9.74 -4.49
C LEU A 11 -25.28 9.56 -5.99
N ILE A 12 -24.78 10.45 -6.85
CA ILE A 12 -24.88 10.31 -8.32
C ILE A 12 -23.86 9.28 -8.85
N LEU A 13 -22.72 9.11 -8.18
CA LEU A 13 -21.67 8.17 -8.57
C LEU A 13 -21.95 6.73 -8.13
N ILE A 14 -22.59 6.54 -6.97
CA ILE A 14 -22.91 5.22 -6.41
C ILE A 14 -23.71 4.33 -7.38
N PRO A 15 -24.78 4.78 -8.06
CA PRO A 15 -25.52 3.98 -9.03
C PRO A 15 -24.69 3.57 -10.25
N LYS A 16 -23.80 4.47 -10.72
CA LYS A 16 -22.90 4.19 -11.85
C LYS A 16 -21.83 3.17 -11.49
N PHE A 17 -21.33 3.23 -10.25
CA PHE A 17 -20.37 2.25 -9.75
C PHE A 17 -21.04 0.89 -9.54
N ALA A 18 -22.25 0.88 -8.97
CA ALA A 18 -23.05 -0.32 -8.78
C ALA A 18 -23.44 -1.00 -10.10
N SER A 19 -23.80 -0.25 -11.15
CA SER A 19 -24.10 -0.81 -12.47
C SER A 19 -22.86 -1.38 -13.16
N THR A 20 -21.71 -0.72 -12.99
CA THR A 20 -20.42 -1.20 -13.51
C THR A 20 -20.01 -2.50 -12.83
N LEU A 21 -20.14 -2.58 -11.50
CA LEU A 21 -19.90 -3.83 -10.75
C LEU A 21 -20.88 -4.93 -11.14
N LYS A 22 -22.17 -4.62 -11.30
CA LYS A 22 -23.18 -5.59 -11.76
C LYS A 22 -22.89 -6.12 -13.17
N SER A 23 -22.46 -5.26 -14.09
CA SER A 23 -22.00 -5.65 -15.43
C SER A 23 -20.80 -6.59 -15.33
N LEU A 24 -19.80 -6.24 -14.51
CA LEU A 24 -18.62 -7.08 -14.30
C LEU A 24 -18.97 -8.48 -13.77
N ILE A 25 -19.92 -8.54 -12.82
CA ILE A 25 -20.39 -9.79 -12.21
C ILE A 25 -21.26 -10.60 -13.17
N GLY A 26 -22.14 -9.96 -13.96
CA GLY A 26 -22.94 -10.64 -14.98
C GLY A 26 -22.09 -11.25 -16.09
N ASN A 27 -20.98 -10.60 -16.45
CA ASN A 27 -20.04 -11.10 -17.45
C ASN A 27 -19.19 -12.28 -16.94
N LYS A 28 -19.22 -12.57 -15.63
CA LYS A 28 -18.48 -13.67 -14.99
C LYS A 28 -18.95 -15.04 -15.48
N GLU A 29 -20.23 -15.19 -15.83
CA GLU A 29 -20.79 -16.45 -16.33
C GLU A 29 -20.22 -16.80 -17.72
N ASN A 30 -20.09 -15.80 -18.61
CA ASN A 30 -19.43 -15.95 -19.91
C ASN A 30 -17.92 -16.21 -19.78
N LEU A 31 -17.25 -15.61 -18.78
CA LEU A 31 -15.86 -15.91 -18.43
C LEU A 31 -15.68 -17.36 -17.95
N SER A 32 -16.69 -17.90 -17.26
CA SER A 32 -16.68 -19.30 -16.79
C SER A 32 -16.90 -20.30 -17.93
N GLU A 33 -17.73 -19.98 -18.93
CA GLU A 33 -17.86 -20.78 -20.15
C GLU A 33 -16.56 -20.77 -20.97
N MET A 34 -15.88 -19.61 -21.06
CA MET A 34 -14.59 -19.51 -21.74
C MET A 34 -13.48 -20.32 -21.06
N ALA A 35 -13.56 -20.51 -19.74
CA ALA A 35 -12.64 -21.36 -18.97
C ALA A 35 -12.92 -22.86 -19.11
N ARG A 36 -14.11 -23.25 -19.62
CA ARG A 36 -14.54 -24.65 -19.79
C ARG A 36 -14.11 -25.25 -21.13
N ASN A 37 -13.68 -24.43 -22.09
CA ASN A 37 -12.98 -24.90 -23.28
C ASN A 37 -11.48 -25.02 -22.97
N PRO A 38 -10.84 -26.17 -23.22
CA PRO A 38 -9.40 -26.30 -23.09
C PRO A 38 -8.75 -25.42 -24.17
N LEU A 39 -8.32 -24.23 -23.77
CA LEU A 39 -7.60 -23.30 -24.63
C LEU A 39 -6.35 -24.01 -25.16
N ASN A 40 -6.28 -24.18 -26.48
CA ASN A 40 -5.06 -24.66 -27.12
C ASN A 40 -3.90 -23.68 -26.83
N GLU A 41 -2.67 -24.19 -26.85
CA GLU A 41 -1.46 -23.44 -26.49
C GLU A 41 -1.29 -22.13 -27.28
N HIS A 42 -1.94 -22.01 -28.43
CA HIS A 42 -1.89 -20.83 -29.28
C HIS A 42 -2.83 -19.68 -28.83
N CYS A 43 -3.96 -19.98 -28.19
CA CYS A 43 -4.90 -18.97 -27.66
C CYS A 43 -4.45 -18.41 -26.30
N SER A 44 -3.79 -19.23 -25.47
CA SER A 44 -3.23 -18.79 -24.19
C SER A 44 -2.20 -17.69 -24.36
N ALA A 45 -1.34 -17.78 -25.39
CA ALA A 45 -0.31 -16.78 -25.66
C ALA A 45 -0.88 -15.40 -26.08
N VAL A 46 -2.03 -15.36 -26.75
CA VAL A 46 -2.66 -14.09 -27.18
C VAL A 46 -3.41 -13.43 -26.03
N LEU A 47 -4.07 -14.21 -25.17
CA LEU A 47 -4.72 -13.70 -23.97
C LEU A 47 -3.69 -13.24 -22.91
N LEU A 48 -2.58 -13.98 -22.75
CA LEU A 48 -1.43 -13.61 -21.90
C LEU A 48 -0.60 -12.46 -22.46
N LYS A 49 -0.66 -12.17 -23.76
CA LYS A 49 -0.08 -10.93 -24.32
C LYS A 49 -0.96 -9.71 -24.09
N LYS A 50 -2.28 -9.89 -23.92
CA LYS A 50 -3.24 -8.80 -23.65
C LYS A 50 -3.40 -8.52 -22.16
N LEU A 51 -3.40 -9.56 -21.34
CA LEU A 51 -3.22 -9.47 -19.90
C LEU A 51 -1.72 -9.37 -19.69
N HIS A 52 -1.20 -8.14 -19.65
CA HIS A 52 0.15 -7.76 -19.22
C HIS A 52 1.00 -8.94 -18.75
N GLU A 53 2.17 -9.13 -19.38
CA GLU A 53 3.29 -9.87 -18.79
C GLU A 53 3.20 -9.73 -17.28
N LYS A 54 2.95 -10.83 -16.56
CA LYS A 54 3.05 -10.84 -15.10
C LYS A 54 4.33 -10.11 -14.82
N LEU A 55 4.21 -8.90 -14.29
CA LEU A 55 5.33 -8.01 -14.09
C LEU A 55 6.20 -8.75 -13.09
N GLY A 56 7.24 -9.40 -13.61
CA GLY A 56 8.13 -10.25 -12.83
C GLY A 56 8.56 -9.47 -11.61
N ASP A 57 8.52 -10.13 -10.45
CA ASP A 57 8.69 -9.58 -9.10
C ASP A 57 9.17 -8.13 -9.12
N LEU A 58 8.20 -7.21 -9.17
CA LEU A 58 8.46 -5.78 -9.35
C LEU A 58 9.07 -5.31 -8.03
N GLY A 59 10.40 -5.38 -7.94
CA GLY A 59 11.14 -5.10 -6.72
C GLY A 59 10.57 -3.91 -5.95
N LYS A 60 10.46 -4.05 -4.62
CA LYS A 60 10.10 -3.02 -3.62
C LYS A 60 9.52 -1.73 -4.23
N PHE A 61 8.19 -1.60 -4.30
CA PHE A 61 7.57 -0.35 -4.73
C PHE A 61 7.79 0.73 -3.66
N LEU A 62 8.66 1.69 -3.95
CA LEU A 62 9.00 2.77 -3.04
C LEU A 62 8.24 4.04 -3.39
N ILE A 63 7.52 4.59 -2.41
CA ILE A 63 6.81 5.86 -2.51
C ILE A 63 7.65 6.92 -1.79
N PRO A 64 8.08 7.99 -2.48
CA PRO A 64 8.73 9.09 -1.80
C PRO A 64 7.75 9.83 -0.89
N CYS A 65 8.15 10.00 0.37
CA CYS A 65 7.39 10.71 1.38
C CYS A 65 8.25 11.74 2.11
N ASP A 66 7.65 12.87 2.48
CA ASP A 66 8.28 13.88 3.32
C ASP A 66 7.60 13.88 4.69
N PHE A 67 8.41 13.97 5.74
CA PHE A 67 7.96 14.24 7.10
C PHE A 67 8.39 15.64 7.52
N PRO A 68 7.61 16.35 8.35
CA PRO A 68 8.01 17.66 8.86
C PRO A 68 9.38 17.59 9.56
N GLY A 69 10.31 18.46 9.16
CA GLY A 69 11.63 18.54 9.79
C GLY A 69 12.62 17.44 9.43
N MET A 70 12.29 16.53 8.50
CA MET A 70 13.16 15.44 8.05
C MET A 70 13.53 15.59 6.57
N ALA A 71 14.69 15.03 6.18
CA ALA A 71 14.99 14.77 4.78
C ALA A 71 13.97 13.81 4.16
N LYS A 72 13.83 13.90 2.83
CA LYS A 72 12.94 13.05 2.04
C LYS A 72 13.21 11.56 2.33
N CYS A 73 12.15 10.82 2.60
CA CYS A 73 12.16 9.40 2.90
C CYS A 73 11.57 8.60 1.72
N LEU A 74 11.93 7.33 1.63
CA LEU A 74 11.30 6.37 0.72
C LEU A 74 10.56 5.34 1.55
N ALA A 75 9.24 5.30 1.43
CA ALA A 75 8.40 4.32 2.10
C ALA A 75 8.14 3.12 1.18
N LEU A 76 8.26 1.91 1.70
CA LEU A 76 7.82 0.70 1.01
C LEU A 76 6.29 0.65 1.01
N ALA A 77 5.67 0.55 -0.16
CA ALA A 77 4.25 0.26 -0.26
C ALA A 77 4.05 -1.24 -0.43
N ASP A 78 3.53 -1.88 0.61
CA ASP A 78 3.15 -3.28 0.60
C ASP A 78 1.63 -3.37 0.58
N LEU A 79 1.06 -3.83 -0.54
CA LEU A 79 -0.38 -4.02 -0.69
C LEU A 79 -0.91 -5.19 0.16
N GLY A 80 -0.03 -6.09 0.63
CA GLY A 80 -0.35 -7.15 1.56
C GLY A 80 -0.32 -6.73 3.03
N ALA A 81 0.25 -5.55 3.34
CA ALA A 81 0.30 -5.03 4.69
C ALA A 81 -1.02 -4.33 5.06
N SER A 82 -1.59 -4.69 6.21
CA SER A 82 -2.79 -4.07 6.77
C SER A 82 -2.47 -2.90 7.72
N ILE A 83 -1.19 -2.68 8.03
CA ILE A 83 -0.71 -1.68 8.99
C ILE A 83 0.49 -0.91 8.43
N ASN A 84 0.68 0.32 8.89
CA ASN A 84 1.85 1.12 8.57
C ASN A 84 2.94 0.91 9.63
N LEU A 85 4.15 0.59 9.19
CA LEU A 85 5.32 0.44 10.08
C LEU A 85 6.27 1.63 9.93
N MET A 86 6.85 2.06 11.04
CA MET A 86 7.95 3.04 11.05
C MET A 86 9.13 2.51 11.87
N PRO A 87 10.36 2.50 11.32
CA PRO A 87 11.52 2.17 12.12
C PRO A 87 11.74 3.19 13.24
N TYR A 88 12.12 2.70 14.42
CA TYR A 88 12.37 3.56 15.58
C TYR A 88 13.48 4.60 15.32
N SER A 89 14.47 4.26 14.49
CA SER A 89 15.52 5.19 14.06
C SER A 89 15.00 6.36 13.23
N VAL A 90 13.93 6.15 12.44
CA VAL A 90 13.25 7.23 11.69
C VAL A 90 12.44 8.08 12.65
N TRP A 91 11.66 7.46 13.56
CA TRP A 91 10.88 8.18 14.57
C TRP A 91 11.74 9.13 15.40
N LYS A 92 12.91 8.69 15.86
CA LYS A 92 13.87 9.53 16.61
C LYS A 92 14.29 10.78 15.84
N LYS A 93 14.39 10.72 14.51
CA LYS A 93 14.79 11.86 13.66
C LYS A 93 13.68 12.90 13.51
N LEU A 94 12.41 12.54 13.75
CA LEU A 94 11.29 13.46 13.62
C LEU A 94 11.17 14.46 14.78
N SER A 95 12.01 14.32 15.82
CA SER A 95 11.97 15.15 17.05
C SER A 95 10.57 15.22 17.68
N GLN A 96 9.78 14.16 17.53
CA GLN A 96 8.39 14.04 17.97
C GLN A 96 8.29 13.56 19.42
N PRO A 97 7.11 13.71 20.07
CA PRO A 97 6.86 13.29 21.44
C PRO A 97 7.04 11.78 21.69
N GLU A 98 6.75 11.36 22.93
CA GLU A 98 6.77 9.98 23.38
C GLU A 98 5.73 9.13 22.63
N LEU A 99 6.05 7.86 22.39
CA LEU A 99 5.15 6.92 21.71
C LEU A 99 4.05 6.44 22.66
N THR A 100 2.85 6.22 22.13
CA THR A 100 1.78 5.59 22.90
C THR A 100 2.15 4.11 23.14
N PRO A 101 2.21 3.64 24.40
CA PRO A 101 2.52 2.24 24.69
C PRO A 101 1.49 1.29 24.09
N THR A 102 1.92 0.12 23.63
CA THR A 102 1.01 -0.91 23.10
C THR A 102 1.41 -2.31 23.57
N CYS A 103 0.41 -3.16 23.79
CA CYS A 103 0.59 -4.58 24.10
C CYS A 103 0.55 -5.47 22.85
N MET A 104 0.49 -4.87 21.65
CA MET A 104 0.45 -5.59 20.38
C MET A 104 1.74 -6.40 20.15
N THR A 105 1.62 -7.49 19.41
CA THR A 105 2.76 -8.20 18.81
C THR A 105 2.53 -8.33 17.32
N LEU A 106 3.62 -8.33 16.54
CA LEU A 106 3.58 -8.45 15.09
C LEU A 106 4.23 -9.76 14.67
N GLU A 107 3.54 -10.55 13.86
CA GLU A 107 4.16 -11.67 13.14
C GLU A 107 4.59 -11.18 11.75
N LEU A 108 5.89 -11.25 11.47
CA LEU A 108 6.45 -10.81 10.19
C LEU A 108 6.38 -11.94 9.15
N ALA A 109 6.67 -11.60 7.89
CA ALA A 109 6.65 -12.58 6.79
C ALA A 109 7.64 -13.75 6.98
N ASP A 110 8.72 -13.54 7.74
CA ASP A 110 9.68 -14.59 8.13
C ASP A 110 9.22 -15.40 9.36
N ARG A 111 7.98 -15.17 9.83
CA ARG A 111 7.35 -15.75 11.02
C ARG A 111 8.02 -15.36 12.34
N SER A 112 8.94 -14.40 12.32
CA SER A 112 9.46 -13.82 13.56
C SER A 112 8.38 -12.97 14.24
N ILE A 113 8.42 -12.95 15.57
CA ILE A 113 7.50 -12.13 16.37
C ILE A 113 8.26 -10.90 16.85
N SER A 114 7.80 -9.72 16.46
CA SER A 114 8.34 -8.44 16.90
C SER A 114 7.40 -7.75 17.90
N ARG A 115 7.99 -7.14 18.92
CA ARG A 115 7.28 -6.27 19.88
C ARG A 115 7.52 -4.82 19.46
N PRO A 116 6.47 -4.09 19.06
CA PRO A 116 6.58 -2.66 18.81
C PRO A 116 7.09 -1.91 20.05
N VAL A 117 7.82 -0.83 19.81
CA VAL A 117 8.21 0.14 20.84
C VAL A 117 6.97 0.93 21.29
N GLY A 118 6.07 1.21 20.36
CA GLY A 118 4.81 1.92 20.61
C GLY A 118 4.08 2.27 19.32
N VAL A 119 3.04 3.08 19.45
CA VAL A 119 2.28 3.64 18.34
C VAL A 119 2.57 5.13 18.24
N ALA A 120 2.91 5.59 17.04
CA ALA A 120 2.98 7.00 16.69
C ALA A 120 1.65 7.39 16.05
N GLU A 121 0.83 8.12 16.78
CA GLU A 121 -0.50 8.54 16.35
C GLU A 121 -0.43 9.88 15.59
N ASP A 122 -1.33 10.07 14.63
CA ASP A 122 -1.52 11.33 13.91
C ASP A 122 -0.24 11.91 13.28
N VAL A 123 0.59 11.06 12.69
CA VAL A 123 1.82 11.50 12.02
C VAL A 123 1.47 12.13 10.66
N TYR A 124 1.92 13.37 10.47
CA TYR A 124 1.81 14.06 9.18
C TYR A 124 2.81 13.51 8.16
N VAL A 125 2.29 12.99 7.06
CA VAL A 125 3.07 12.46 5.94
C VAL A 125 2.66 13.13 4.65
N LYS A 126 3.63 13.65 3.91
CA LYS A 126 3.39 14.22 2.58
C LYS A 126 3.82 13.23 1.51
N VAL A 127 2.93 12.95 0.56
CA VAL A 127 3.19 12.12 -0.62
C VAL A 127 2.86 12.92 -1.86
N GLY A 128 3.88 13.26 -2.65
CA GLY A 128 3.74 14.19 -3.77
C GLY A 128 3.21 15.55 -3.29
N SER A 129 2.02 15.94 -3.76
CA SER A 129 1.34 17.18 -3.35
C SER A 129 0.34 17.01 -2.20
N PHE A 130 0.11 15.77 -1.75
CA PHE A 130 -0.93 15.45 -0.78
C PHE A 130 -0.34 15.26 0.61
N HIS A 131 -1.15 15.57 1.62
CA HIS A 131 -0.80 15.40 3.03
C HIS A 131 -1.81 14.46 3.67
N PHE A 132 -1.32 13.53 4.47
CA PHE A 132 -2.08 12.53 5.18
C PHE A 132 -1.70 12.57 6.65
N LEU A 133 -2.70 12.34 7.50
CA LEU A 133 -2.50 11.96 8.90
C LEU A 133 -2.63 10.44 8.95
N THR A 134 -1.67 9.78 9.58
CA THR A 134 -1.67 8.33 9.71
C THR A 134 -0.98 7.90 11.00
N ASP A 135 -1.44 6.79 11.54
CA ASP A 135 -0.78 6.13 12.64
C ASP A 135 0.28 5.17 12.12
N PHE A 136 1.36 5.02 12.88
CA PHE A 136 2.42 4.06 12.60
C PHE A 136 2.68 3.19 13.82
N ILE A 137 2.83 1.89 13.58
CA ILE A 137 3.42 1.00 14.58
C ILE A 137 4.93 1.16 14.52
N VAL A 138 5.53 1.62 15.61
CA VAL A 138 6.96 1.89 15.68
C VAL A 138 7.69 0.67 16.20
N VAL A 139 8.68 0.22 15.44
CA VAL A 139 9.38 -1.04 15.63
C VAL A 139 10.89 -0.81 15.60
N ASP A 140 11.61 -1.48 16.49
CA ASP A 140 13.07 -1.39 16.54
C ASP A 140 13.68 -2.36 15.53
N PHE A 141 13.72 -1.92 14.26
CA PHE A 141 14.38 -2.62 13.17
C PHE A 141 15.54 -1.80 12.62
N ASP A 142 16.59 -2.49 12.17
CA ASP A 142 17.80 -1.88 11.63
C ASP A 142 17.54 -1.34 10.20
N ALA A 143 17.02 -0.12 10.11
CA ALA A 143 16.66 0.51 8.83
C ALA A 143 17.87 1.02 8.03
N ASP A 144 19.07 1.01 8.61
CA ASP A 144 20.28 1.56 8.00
C ASP A 144 20.73 0.80 6.74
N HIS A 145 20.14 -0.37 6.47
CA HIS A 145 20.36 -1.11 5.24
C HIS A 145 19.53 -0.64 4.03
N PHE A 146 18.51 0.21 4.23
CA PHE A 146 17.55 0.62 3.18
C PHE A 146 17.65 2.10 2.78
N LEU A 147 18.38 2.92 3.53
CA LEU A 147 18.41 4.38 3.38
C LEU A 147 19.61 4.92 2.60
N ARG A 148 20.44 4.06 2.02
CA ARG A 148 21.48 4.52 1.09
C ARG A 148 21.01 4.33 -0.35
N PRO A 149 20.68 5.42 -1.08
CA PRO A 149 20.74 5.37 -2.53
C PRO A 149 22.15 4.89 -2.88
N LYS A 150 22.27 3.75 -3.55
CA LYS A 150 23.50 3.47 -4.29
C LYS A 150 23.51 4.49 -5.43
N GLU A 151 24.44 5.43 -5.36
CA GLU A 151 24.78 6.29 -6.49
C GLU A 151 25.03 5.40 -7.72
N LEU A 152 24.27 5.66 -8.78
CA LEU A 152 24.50 5.17 -10.15
C LEU A 152 23.91 6.21 -11.11
#